data_AF-A0A813W3A7-F1
#
_entry.id   AF-A0A813W3A7-F1
#
_cell.length_a   1.000
_cell.length_b   1.000
_cell.length_c   1.000
_cell.angle_alpha   90.00
_cell.angle_beta   90.00
_cell.angle_gamma   90.00
#
_symmetry.space_group_name_H-M   'P 1'
#
loop_
_entity.id
_entity.type
_entity.pdbx_description
1 polymer ?
#
loop_
_entity_poly.entity_id
_entity_poly.type
_entity_poly.pdbx_seq_one_letter_code
_entity_poly.pdbx_strand_id
1 'polypeptide(L)'
;MLSDDIQNIDNWKQQLKQFPDCISDKQINCFEAGDSRVMENLVLTGNNIYDMYFPDIPSQYNPQSPSIWIEFAAAAFRCHTFVRDLYSRATPDYKVIDAKLLWDISHHATIAWDFDNGGLDAITRGSVYDFGSVWNANFVDQIRHHLFETITNTKADTKRFDLPAMNINRARDHGINGYNAYREWCGFKRAQNFQQFLNFVNVEEIEDLKTTYPYVFCKIFHLNKVYENDSFIVDIQMMYVDLWVGINMENPVRGGLIGSTAACIIAQQFLKIKVADRFYYEHPGVFTPEQLRSIKSYPIRCFMCTTIEIQLMQPNPLLPPSHPGNSQLSCDQCQQFDLRAW
;
A
#
# COMPACT_ATOMS: atom_id res chain seq x y z
N MET A 1 8.21 -13.74 22.72
CA MET A 1 6.83 -13.49 23.18
C MET A 1 6.33 -12.29 22.38
N LEU A 2 5.82 -12.36 21.15
CA LEU A 2 4.52 -12.94 20.75
C LEU A 2 3.40 -12.92 21.81
N SER A 3 3.64 -12.62 23.10
CA SER A 3 2.63 -12.76 24.15
C SER A 3 1.64 -11.61 24.19
N ASP A 4 2.05 -10.41 23.79
CA ASP A 4 1.24 -9.22 24.03
C ASP A 4 0.27 -8.98 22.87
N ASP A 5 0.68 -9.29 21.63
CA ASP A 5 -0.25 -9.43 20.49
C ASP A 5 -1.22 -10.62 20.69
N ILE A 6 -0.75 -11.72 21.28
CA ILE A 6 -1.61 -12.85 21.69
C ILE A 6 -2.54 -12.43 22.83
N GLN A 7 -2.15 -11.52 23.73
CA GLN A 7 -3.00 -11.02 24.82
C GLN A 7 -4.20 -10.23 24.30
N ASN A 8 -4.09 -9.52 23.17
CA ASN A 8 -5.24 -8.86 22.57
C ASN A 8 -6.22 -9.86 21.97
N ILE A 9 -5.72 -10.89 21.28
CA ILE A 9 -6.54 -12.04 20.88
C ILE A 9 -7.17 -12.67 22.13
N ASP A 10 -6.44 -12.77 23.25
CA ASP A 10 -6.94 -13.38 24.48
C ASP A 10 -7.95 -12.49 25.23
N ASN A 11 -7.86 -11.16 25.17
CA ASN A 11 -8.85 -10.22 25.71
C ASN A 11 -10.16 -10.33 24.94
N TRP A 12 -10.09 -10.42 23.61
CA TRP A 12 -11.26 -10.66 22.76
C TRP A 12 -11.83 -12.06 22.95
N LYS A 13 -10.97 -13.09 23.04
CA LYS A 13 -11.40 -14.45 23.43
C LYS A 13 -12.05 -14.46 24.82
N GLN A 14 -11.56 -13.66 25.77
CA GLN A 14 -12.16 -13.53 27.11
C GLN A 14 -13.52 -12.86 27.07
N GLN A 15 -13.73 -11.86 26.22
CA GLN A 15 -15.05 -11.28 25.98
C GLN A 15 -15.99 -12.29 25.30
N LEU A 16 -15.48 -13.06 24.33
CA LEU A 16 -16.24 -14.11 23.65
C LEU A 16 -16.59 -15.30 24.57
N LYS A 17 -15.83 -15.54 25.65
CA LYS A 17 -16.17 -16.51 26.70
C LYS A 17 -17.47 -16.17 27.46
N GLN A 18 -17.95 -14.93 27.37
CA GLN A 18 -19.24 -14.52 27.95
C GLN A 18 -20.44 -15.01 27.12
N PHE A 19 -20.20 -15.55 25.92
CA PHE A 19 -21.20 -16.14 25.03
C PHE A 19 -20.92 -17.65 24.87
N PRO A 20 -21.52 -18.51 25.71
CA PRO A 20 -21.18 -19.94 25.81
C PRO A 20 -21.30 -20.72 24.48
N ASP A 21 -22.18 -20.26 23.58
CA ASP A 21 -22.45 -20.90 22.29
C ASP A 21 -21.47 -20.50 21.17
N CYS A 22 -20.50 -19.62 21.47
CA CYS A 22 -19.56 -19.06 20.50
C CYS A 22 -18.15 -19.67 20.56
N ILE A 23 -17.89 -20.77 21.26
CA ILE A 23 -16.55 -21.08 21.81
C ILE A 23 -15.51 -21.81 20.91
N SER A 24 -15.75 -22.27 19.67
CA SER A 24 -14.67 -22.96 18.92
C SER A 24 -14.37 -22.47 17.50
N ASP A 25 -15.36 -22.38 16.59
CA ASP A 25 -15.08 -22.06 15.18
C ASP A 25 -15.62 -20.70 14.72
N LYS A 26 -16.65 -20.17 15.41
CA LYS A 26 -17.23 -18.86 15.10
C LYS A 26 -16.33 -17.68 15.50
N GLN A 27 -15.47 -17.84 16.51
CA GLN A 27 -14.56 -16.79 16.99
C GLN A 27 -13.49 -16.42 15.96
N ILE A 28 -13.00 -17.42 15.23
CA ILE A 28 -12.00 -17.25 14.16
C ILE A 28 -12.62 -16.47 13.01
N ASN A 29 -13.85 -16.82 12.60
CA ASN A 29 -14.55 -16.11 11.54
C ASN A 29 -14.87 -14.64 11.88
N CYS A 30 -15.16 -14.32 13.16
CA CYS A 30 -15.37 -12.92 13.60
C CYS A 30 -14.10 -12.09 13.50
N PHE A 31 -12.99 -12.67 13.96
CA PHE A 31 -11.67 -12.04 13.93
C PHE A 31 -11.23 -11.82 12.48
N GLU A 32 -11.35 -12.85 11.63
CA GLU A 32 -11.01 -12.78 10.21
C GLU A 32 -11.87 -11.78 9.44
N ALA A 33 -13.15 -11.59 9.81
CA ALA A 33 -14.01 -10.59 9.17
C ALA A 33 -13.77 -9.16 9.66
N GLY A 34 -13.46 -8.99 10.95
CA GLY A 34 -12.97 -7.71 11.50
C GLY A 34 -11.67 -7.29 10.85
N ASP A 35 -10.72 -8.23 10.75
CA ASP A 35 -9.44 -8.06 10.05
C ASP A 35 -9.65 -7.79 8.56
N SER A 36 -10.56 -8.49 7.89
CA SER A 36 -10.86 -8.27 6.46
C SER A 36 -11.35 -6.84 6.21
N ARG A 37 -12.19 -6.29 7.09
CA ARG A 37 -12.64 -4.90 6.99
C ARG A 37 -11.54 -3.90 7.35
N VAL A 38 -10.74 -4.19 8.37
CA VAL A 38 -9.59 -3.36 8.75
C VAL A 38 -8.59 -3.31 7.60
N MET A 39 -8.29 -4.45 6.97
CA MET A 39 -7.45 -4.59 5.78
C MET A 39 -8.05 -3.87 4.57
N GLU A 40 -9.36 -3.95 4.33
CA GLU A 40 -10.02 -3.18 3.27
C GLU A 40 -9.86 -1.67 3.47
N ASN A 41 -10.09 -1.17 4.70
CA ASN A 41 -9.89 0.24 5.01
C ASN A 41 -8.42 0.67 4.90
N LEU A 42 -7.48 -0.18 5.34
CA LEU A 42 -6.02 0.02 5.25
C LEU A 42 -5.54 0.11 3.81
N VAL A 43 -6.13 -0.69 2.91
CA VAL A 43 -5.66 -0.87 1.54
C VAL A 43 -6.30 0.13 0.56
N LEU A 44 -7.49 0.67 0.86
CA LEU A 44 -8.27 1.49 -0.06
C LEU A 44 -8.47 2.95 0.40
N THR A 45 -7.52 3.51 1.14
CA THR A 45 -7.61 4.86 1.75
C THR A 45 -8.08 5.96 0.81
N GLY A 46 -9.06 6.75 1.27
CA GLY A 46 -9.48 8.06 0.72
C GLY A 46 -10.33 7.97 -0.54
N ASN A 47 -11.63 8.33 -0.46
CA ASN A 47 -12.61 8.25 -1.56
C ASN A 47 -12.34 7.04 -2.47
N ASN A 48 -12.19 5.88 -1.84
CA ASN A 48 -12.10 4.53 -2.38
C ASN A 48 -11.77 4.52 -3.88
N ILE A 49 -10.50 4.30 -4.25
CA ILE A 49 -10.13 4.00 -5.66
C ILE A 49 -11.07 2.91 -6.22
N TYR A 50 -11.52 1.99 -5.37
CA TYR A 50 -12.60 1.07 -5.67
C TYR A 50 -13.90 1.77 -6.09
N ASP A 51 -14.52 2.61 -5.25
CA ASP A 51 -15.76 3.34 -5.54
C ASP A 51 -15.60 4.33 -6.71
N MET A 52 -14.40 4.86 -6.96
CA MET A 52 -14.12 5.73 -8.10
C MET A 52 -14.29 4.98 -9.43
N TYR A 53 -13.86 3.70 -9.48
CA TYR A 53 -13.95 2.88 -10.68
C TYR A 53 -15.21 1.99 -10.69
N PHE A 54 -15.77 1.67 -9.52
CA PHE A 54 -16.82 0.68 -9.29
C PHE A 54 -17.85 1.11 -8.23
N PRO A 55 -18.55 2.24 -8.39
CA PRO A 55 -19.43 2.80 -7.35
C PRO A 55 -20.64 1.92 -7.00
N ASP A 56 -21.04 1.00 -7.89
CA ASP A 56 -22.31 0.27 -7.78
C ASP A 56 -22.17 -1.25 -7.99
N ILE A 57 -20.98 -1.83 -7.80
CA ILE A 57 -20.84 -3.28 -7.96
C ILE A 57 -21.48 -3.99 -6.76
N PRO A 58 -22.54 -4.82 -6.98
CA PRO A 58 -23.15 -5.56 -5.89
C PRO A 58 -22.13 -6.56 -5.34
N SER A 59 -22.05 -6.64 -4.02
CA SER A 59 -21.22 -7.65 -3.36
C SER A 59 -21.87 -9.02 -3.51
N GLN A 60 -21.57 -9.69 -4.62
CA GLN A 60 -22.08 -11.02 -4.95
C GLN A 60 -20.92 -11.92 -5.39
N TYR A 61 -20.92 -13.14 -4.84
CA TYR A 61 -19.93 -14.14 -5.20
C TYR A 61 -20.06 -14.53 -6.67
N ASN A 62 -18.95 -14.41 -7.40
CA ASN A 62 -18.78 -14.87 -8.75
C ASN A 62 -17.65 -15.91 -8.78
N PRO A 63 -17.90 -17.17 -9.17
CA PRO A 63 -16.93 -18.27 -9.12
C PRO A 63 -15.85 -18.19 -10.22
N GLN A 64 -15.31 -17.01 -10.48
CA GLN A 64 -14.11 -16.80 -11.29
C GLN A 64 -12.86 -17.03 -10.44
N SER A 65 -11.71 -17.13 -11.09
CA SER A 65 -10.43 -17.28 -10.39
C SER A 65 -10.13 -16.02 -9.54
N PRO A 66 -9.80 -16.15 -8.24
CA PRO A 66 -9.34 -15.05 -7.40
C PRO A 66 -7.82 -14.79 -7.55
N SER A 67 -7.15 -15.43 -8.50
CA SER A 67 -5.68 -15.37 -8.60
C SER A 67 -5.18 -13.94 -8.80
N ILE A 68 -4.06 -13.63 -8.17
CA ILE A 68 -3.38 -12.34 -8.32
C ILE A 68 -2.72 -12.27 -9.70
N TRP A 69 -2.93 -11.18 -10.42
CA TRP A 69 -2.27 -10.88 -11.68
C TRP A 69 -0.80 -10.54 -11.46
N ILE A 70 0.04 -10.96 -12.41
CA ILE A 70 1.48 -10.77 -12.29
C ILE A 70 1.84 -9.29 -12.29
N GLU A 71 1.09 -8.48 -13.02
CA GLU A 71 1.26 -7.03 -13.12
C GLU A 71 0.88 -6.30 -11.85
N PHE A 72 -0.09 -6.81 -11.12
CA PHE A 72 -0.42 -6.29 -9.79
C PHE A 72 0.76 -6.55 -8.83
N ALA A 73 1.21 -7.79 -8.72
CA ALA A 73 2.22 -8.19 -7.74
C ALA A 73 3.65 -7.73 -8.07
N ALA A 74 4.01 -7.69 -9.35
CA ALA A 74 5.37 -7.37 -9.80
C ALA A 74 5.52 -5.91 -10.28
N ALA A 75 4.43 -5.15 -10.40
CA ALA A 75 4.48 -3.72 -10.72
C ALA A 75 3.50 -2.88 -9.90
N ALA A 76 2.19 -2.94 -10.15
CA ALA A 76 1.25 -1.90 -9.69
C ALA A 76 1.20 -1.73 -8.16
N PHE A 77 1.19 -2.83 -7.39
CA PHE A 77 1.13 -2.80 -5.93
C PHE A 77 2.52 -2.62 -5.26
N ARG A 78 3.57 -2.38 -6.05
CA ARG A 78 4.92 -2.07 -5.56
C ARG A 78 5.09 -0.57 -5.34
N CYS A 79 4.25 -0.01 -4.48
CA CYS A 79 4.19 1.41 -4.14
C CYS A 79 5.35 1.87 -3.23
N HIS A 80 6.58 1.44 -3.54
CA HIS A 80 7.76 1.68 -2.72
C HIS A 80 8.16 3.16 -2.61
N THR A 81 7.60 4.03 -3.47
CA THR A 81 7.76 5.50 -3.37
C THR A 81 7.22 6.07 -2.05
N PHE A 82 6.25 5.41 -1.42
CA PHE A 82 5.72 5.81 -0.11
C PHE A 82 6.66 5.49 1.06
N VAL A 83 7.72 4.70 0.83
CA VAL A 83 8.71 4.36 1.86
C VAL A 83 9.52 5.60 2.21
N ARG A 84 9.66 5.83 3.52
CA ARG A 84 10.40 6.96 4.12
C ARG A 84 11.78 6.56 4.60
N ASP A 85 12.66 7.55 4.78
CA ASP A 85 14.01 7.34 5.30
C ASP A 85 14.02 6.95 6.79
N LEU A 86 13.25 7.68 7.59
CA LEU A 86 13.28 7.62 9.05
C LEU A 86 11.94 7.14 9.60
N TYR A 87 12.00 6.25 10.59
CA TYR A 87 10.85 5.75 11.34
C TYR A 87 10.98 6.18 12.79
N SER A 88 10.04 7.02 13.24
CA SER A 88 10.01 7.51 14.61
C SER A 88 9.47 6.44 15.56
N ARG A 89 9.96 6.46 16.80
CA ARG A 89 9.31 5.79 17.94
C ARG A 89 8.76 6.84 18.88
N ALA A 90 7.58 6.60 19.41
CA ALA A 90 6.92 7.56 20.29
C ALA A 90 6.41 6.91 21.58
N THR A 91 6.33 7.69 22.66
CA THR A 91 5.64 7.33 23.91
C THR A 91 4.11 7.32 23.71
N PRO A 92 3.31 6.81 24.67
CA PRO A 92 1.85 6.81 24.57
C PRO A 92 1.20 8.20 24.39
N ASP A 93 1.88 9.27 24.82
CA ASP A 93 1.49 10.68 24.63
C ASP A 93 2.13 11.34 23.40
N TYR A 94 2.62 10.55 22.45
CA TYR A 94 3.23 10.98 21.18
C TYR A 94 4.50 11.84 21.31
N LYS A 95 5.24 11.71 22.41
CA LYS A 95 6.60 12.30 22.48
C LYS A 95 7.56 11.38 21.75
N VAL A 96 8.31 11.96 20.81
CA VAL A 96 9.34 11.23 20.06
C VAL A 96 10.43 10.77 21.03
N ILE A 97 10.70 9.46 21.02
CA ILE A 97 11.78 8.82 21.77
C ILE A 97 13.06 8.93 20.94
N ASP A 98 13.01 8.40 19.72
CA ASP A 98 14.07 8.48 18.71
C ASP A 98 13.49 8.29 17.30
N ALA A 99 14.36 8.35 16.29
CA ALA A 99 14.05 7.99 14.92
C ALA A 99 15.20 7.17 14.33
N LYS A 100 14.86 6.11 13.58
CA LYS A 100 15.84 5.19 12.98
C LYS A 100 15.74 5.19 11.47
N LEU A 101 16.90 5.11 10.82
CA LEU A 101 16.98 4.90 9.39
C LEU A 101 16.44 3.51 9.04
N LEU A 102 15.70 3.39 7.95
CA LEU A 102 15.08 2.13 7.56
C LEU A 102 16.13 1.03 7.36
N TRP A 103 17.28 1.32 6.74
CA TRP A 103 18.28 0.28 6.49
C TRP A 103 18.79 -0.34 7.81
N ASP A 104 18.95 0.47 8.87
CA ASP A 104 19.42 0.05 10.19
C ASP A 104 18.47 -0.97 10.85
N ILE A 105 17.16 -0.84 10.58
CA ILE A 105 16.11 -1.66 11.20
C ILE A 105 15.56 -2.76 10.26
N SER A 106 15.78 -2.66 8.95
CA SER A 106 15.12 -3.47 7.93
C SER A 106 15.34 -4.99 8.05
N HIS A 107 16.37 -5.43 8.80
CA HIS A 107 16.72 -6.84 9.01
C HIS A 107 17.07 -7.17 10.47
N HIS A 108 16.71 -6.27 11.39
CA HIS A 108 17.00 -6.42 12.80
C HIS A 108 15.71 -6.29 13.60
N ALA A 109 15.18 -7.43 14.05
CA ALA A 109 13.99 -7.44 14.90
C ALA A 109 14.25 -6.81 16.28
N THR A 110 15.50 -6.56 16.67
CA THR A 110 15.90 -6.08 17.99
C THR A 110 15.16 -4.81 18.40
N ILE A 111 14.87 -3.91 17.46
CA ILE A 111 14.13 -2.68 17.76
C ILE A 111 12.68 -2.96 18.20
N ALA A 112 12.04 -4.00 17.67
CA ALA A 112 10.71 -4.41 18.09
C ALA A 112 10.72 -5.02 19.51
N TRP A 113 11.88 -5.53 19.95
CA TRP A 113 12.09 -6.12 21.28
C TRP A 113 12.68 -5.13 22.31
N ASP A 114 12.85 -3.86 21.95
CA ASP A 114 13.36 -2.81 22.84
C ASP A 114 12.25 -2.29 23.77
N PHE A 115 11.83 -3.14 24.70
CA PHE A 115 10.70 -2.88 25.62
C PHE A 115 10.97 -1.70 26.55
N ASP A 116 12.23 -1.44 26.90
CA ASP A 116 12.63 -0.27 27.69
C ASP A 116 12.26 1.05 26.98
N ASN A 117 12.16 1.01 25.64
CA ASN A 117 11.75 2.13 24.80
C ASN A 117 10.40 1.87 24.09
N GLY A 118 9.56 1.00 24.67
CA GLY A 118 8.19 0.75 24.22
C GLY A 118 8.01 -0.19 23.03
N GLY A 119 9.06 -0.89 22.59
CA GLY A 119 8.98 -1.99 21.62
C GLY A 119 8.22 -1.67 20.33
N LEU A 120 7.39 -2.62 19.89
CA LEU A 120 6.56 -2.49 18.68
C LEU A 120 5.53 -1.36 18.79
N ASP A 121 4.94 -1.15 19.96
CA ASP A 121 3.92 -0.12 20.15
C ASP A 121 4.50 1.28 19.93
N ALA A 122 5.74 1.52 20.35
CA ALA A 122 6.41 2.78 20.07
C ALA A 122 6.61 3.04 18.58
N ILE A 123 6.94 2.01 17.80
CA ILE A 123 7.06 2.07 16.34
C ILE A 123 5.70 2.32 15.69
N THR A 124 4.65 1.66 16.18
CA THR A 124 3.29 1.80 15.63
C THR A 124 2.75 3.20 15.90
N ARG A 125 2.96 3.76 17.11
CA ARG A 125 2.63 5.14 17.46
C ARG A 125 3.33 6.16 16.56
N GLY A 126 4.61 5.93 16.24
CA GLY A 126 5.32 6.74 15.25
C GLY A 126 4.70 6.61 13.86
N SER A 127 4.41 5.39 13.41
CA SER A 127 3.85 5.12 12.08
C SER A 127 2.48 5.75 11.83
N VAL A 128 1.61 5.83 12.84
CA VAL A 128 0.30 6.52 12.71
C VAL A 128 0.42 8.04 12.81
N TYR A 129 1.54 8.57 13.31
CA TYR A 129 1.76 10.01 13.47
C TYR A 129 2.55 10.61 12.30
N ASP A 130 3.57 9.88 11.87
CA ASP A 130 4.49 10.30 10.82
C ASP A 130 3.80 10.31 9.45
N PHE A 131 4.29 11.17 8.56
CA PHE A 131 3.83 11.21 7.18
C PHE A 131 4.53 10.13 6.36
N GLY A 132 3.75 9.48 5.48
CA GLY A 132 4.32 8.72 4.37
C GLY A 132 5.07 9.65 3.40
N SER A 133 5.97 9.07 2.61
CA SER A 133 6.53 9.78 1.45
C SER A 133 5.43 10.03 0.40
N VAL A 134 5.72 10.82 -0.62
CA VAL A 134 4.78 11.18 -1.68
C VAL A 134 4.97 10.28 -2.90
N TRP A 135 3.92 10.10 -3.70
CA TRP A 135 4.00 9.35 -4.95
C TRP A 135 4.73 10.13 -6.03
N ASN A 136 5.92 9.66 -6.40
CA ASN A 136 6.75 10.20 -7.47
C ASN A 136 7.78 9.16 -7.94
N ALA A 137 8.59 9.53 -8.94
CA ALA A 137 9.71 8.71 -9.40
C ALA A 137 10.95 8.72 -8.47
N ASN A 138 10.86 9.32 -7.28
CA ASN A 138 11.96 9.39 -6.33
C ASN A 138 11.88 8.29 -5.27
N PHE A 139 13.03 7.74 -4.90
CA PHE A 139 13.15 6.70 -3.89
C PHE A 139 14.23 7.08 -2.90
N VAL A 140 13.93 6.90 -1.63
CA VAL A 140 14.85 7.16 -0.53
C VAL A 140 16.09 6.27 -0.60
N ASP A 141 17.23 6.80 -0.14
CA ASP A 141 18.52 6.10 -0.19
C ASP A 141 18.47 4.75 0.54
N GLN A 142 17.62 4.63 1.57
CA GLN A 142 17.48 3.40 2.35
C GLN A 142 17.13 2.18 1.50
N ILE A 143 16.33 2.36 0.45
CA ILE A 143 15.89 1.28 -0.44
C ILE A 143 16.60 1.31 -1.80
N ARG A 144 17.17 2.46 -2.19
CA ARG A 144 17.90 2.61 -3.46
C ARG A 144 19.37 2.20 -3.34
N HIS A 145 20.01 2.49 -2.20
CA HIS A 145 21.45 2.27 -2.01
C HIS A 145 21.78 1.36 -0.84
N HIS A 146 20.86 1.17 0.10
CA HIS A 146 21.11 0.46 1.37
C HIS A 146 20.16 -0.74 1.60
N LEU A 147 19.45 -1.22 0.57
CA LEU A 147 18.52 -2.35 0.74
C LEU A 147 19.31 -3.62 1.10
N PHE A 148 18.89 -4.27 2.20
CA PHE A 148 19.57 -5.44 2.79
C PHE A 148 21.08 -5.20 3.05
N GLU A 149 21.49 -3.96 3.35
CA GLU A 149 22.91 -3.68 3.55
C GLU A 149 23.45 -4.44 4.76
N THR A 150 24.46 -5.29 4.53
CA THR A 150 25.19 -5.98 5.59
C THR A 150 26.59 -5.38 5.69
N ILE A 151 26.83 -4.57 6.72
CA ILE A 151 28.13 -3.92 6.94
C ILE A 151 29.14 -4.96 7.42
N THR A 152 30.15 -5.19 6.60
CA THR A 152 31.32 -6.02 6.92
C THR A 152 32.55 -5.15 7.19
N ASN A 153 33.61 -5.73 7.76
CA ASN A 153 34.85 -5.00 8.08
C ASN A 153 35.55 -4.39 6.86
N THR A 154 35.20 -4.79 5.64
CA THR A 154 35.69 -4.18 4.40
C THR A 154 34.53 -3.72 3.53
N LYS A 155 34.71 -2.61 2.80
CA LYS A 155 33.74 -2.10 1.82
C LYS A 155 33.51 -3.06 0.65
N ALA A 156 34.47 -3.95 0.35
CA ALA A 156 34.38 -4.90 -0.76
C ALA A 156 33.41 -6.04 -0.46
N ASP A 157 33.23 -6.37 0.82
CA ASP A 157 32.34 -7.45 1.27
C ASP A 157 30.93 -6.96 1.64
N THR A 158 30.71 -5.62 1.68
CA THR A 158 29.40 -5.02 1.95
C THR A 158 28.44 -5.32 0.80
N LYS A 159 27.46 -6.17 1.06
CA LYS A 159 26.36 -6.45 0.12
C LYS A 159 25.26 -5.44 0.34
N ARG A 160 24.78 -4.82 -0.73
CA ARG A 160 23.63 -3.89 -0.75
C ARG A 160 22.93 -3.97 -2.10
N PHE A 161 21.65 -3.68 -2.12
CA PHE A 161 20.80 -3.77 -3.30
C PHE A 161 20.07 -2.46 -3.58
N ASP A 162 19.59 -2.33 -4.82
CA ASP A 162 18.76 -1.23 -5.30
C ASP A 162 17.36 -1.78 -5.58
N LEU A 163 16.39 -1.46 -4.72
CA LEU A 163 15.02 -1.95 -4.81
C LEU A 163 14.32 -1.50 -6.10
N PRO A 164 14.37 -0.21 -6.50
CA PRO A 164 13.90 0.23 -7.82
C PRO A 164 14.48 -0.59 -8.99
N ALA A 165 15.79 -0.77 -9.05
CA ALA A 165 16.45 -1.55 -10.11
C ALA A 165 15.99 -3.00 -10.10
N MET A 166 15.83 -3.60 -8.91
CA MET A 166 15.27 -4.94 -8.76
C MET A 166 13.82 -5.04 -9.24
N ASN A 167 12.98 -4.02 -9.00
CA ASN A 167 11.60 -3.99 -9.49
C ASN A 167 11.56 -3.97 -11.02
N ILE A 168 12.39 -3.15 -11.66
CA ILE A 168 12.53 -3.09 -13.12
C ILE A 168 12.96 -4.46 -13.66
N ASN A 169 14.01 -5.05 -13.07
CA ASN A 169 14.52 -6.34 -13.53
C ASN A 169 13.50 -7.47 -13.32
N ARG A 170 12.76 -7.43 -12.21
CA ARG A 170 11.69 -8.41 -11.90
C ARG A 170 10.53 -8.32 -12.89
N ALA A 171 10.14 -7.12 -13.29
CA ALA A 171 9.09 -6.94 -14.30
C ALA A 171 9.49 -7.57 -15.64
N ARG A 172 10.76 -7.41 -16.04
CA ARG A 172 11.32 -8.02 -17.26
C ARG A 172 11.44 -9.54 -17.16
N ASP A 173 11.92 -10.04 -16.02
CA ASP A 173 12.00 -11.48 -15.71
C ASP A 173 10.62 -12.16 -15.82
N HIS A 174 9.58 -11.47 -15.36
CA HIS A 174 8.19 -11.94 -15.42
C HIS A 174 7.50 -11.68 -16.78
N GLY A 175 8.19 -11.08 -17.76
CA GLY A 175 7.64 -10.80 -19.08
C GLY A 175 6.46 -9.82 -19.08
N ILE A 176 6.42 -8.89 -18.12
CA ILE A 176 5.35 -7.88 -18.03
C ILE A 176 5.43 -6.97 -19.25
N ASN A 177 4.28 -6.69 -19.87
CA ASN A 177 4.24 -5.81 -21.03
C ASN A 177 4.66 -4.37 -20.67
N GLY A 178 5.02 -3.60 -21.69
CA GLY A 178 5.33 -2.18 -21.51
C GLY A 178 4.12 -1.37 -21.02
N TYR A 179 4.40 -0.24 -20.39
CA TYR A 179 3.44 0.69 -19.82
C TYR A 179 2.24 1.02 -20.74
N ASN A 180 2.48 1.28 -22.03
CA ASN A 180 1.42 1.61 -22.99
C ASN A 180 0.38 0.50 -23.20
N ALA A 181 0.75 -0.78 -23.05
CA ALA A 181 -0.19 -1.88 -23.16
C ALA A 181 -1.25 -1.80 -22.05
N TYR A 182 -0.85 -1.41 -20.84
CA TYR A 182 -1.76 -1.27 -19.70
C TYR A 182 -2.55 0.03 -19.74
N ARG A 183 -1.98 1.13 -20.27
CA ARG A 183 -2.77 2.33 -20.57
C ARG A 183 -3.95 2.00 -21.48
N GLU A 184 -3.67 1.32 -22.59
CA GLU A 184 -4.68 0.94 -23.57
C GLU A 184 -5.70 -0.04 -22.99
N TRP A 185 -5.25 -1.05 -22.25
CA TRP A 185 -6.12 -2.00 -21.56
C TRP A 185 -7.04 -1.33 -20.52
N CYS A 186 -6.55 -0.28 -19.85
CA CYS A 186 -7.34 0.58 -18.95
C CYS A 186 -8.21 1.61 -19.67
N GLY A 187 -8.26 1.60 -21.01
CA GLY A 187 -9.05 2.54 -21.80
C GLY A 187 -8.43 3.94 -21.97
N PHE A 188 -7.19 4.12 -21.53
CA PHE A 188 -6.44 5.37 -21.73
C PHE A 188 -5.74 5.38 -23.09
N LYS A 189 -5.56 6.59 -23.64
CA LYS A 189 -4.75 6.76 -24.85
C LYS A 189 -3.29 6.38 -24.55
N ARG A 190 -2.69 5.61 -25.45
CA ARG A 190 -1.25 5.33 -25.46
C ARG A 190 -0.47 6.64 -25.51
N ALA A 191 0.61 6.75 -24.75
CA ALA A 191 1.54 7.86 -24.88
C ALA A 191 2.37 7.64 -26.15
N GLN A 192 2.22 8.52 -27.13
CA GLN A 192 2.83 8.37 -28.46
C GLN A 192 4.25 8.94 -28.53
N ASN A 193 4.58 9.87 -27.64
CA ASN A 193 5.91 10.47 -27.55
C ASN A 193 6.14 10.99 -26.13
N PHE A 194 7.38 11.39 -25.86
CA PHE A 194 7.77 11.94 -24.57
C PHE A 194 6.89 13.13 -24.16
N GLN A 195 6.57 14.05 -25.08
CA GLN A 195 5.73 15.21 -24.80
C GLN A 195 4.32 14.83 -24.33
N GLN A 196 3.71 13.80 -24.93
CA GLN A 196 2.41 13.30 -24.48
C GLN A 196 2.51 12.57 -23.15
N PHE A 197 3.65 11.92 -22.87
CA PHE A 197 3.93 11.37 -21.55
C PHE A 197 4.01 12.48 -20.50
N LEU A 198 4.57 13.65 -20.83
CA LEU A 198 4.61 14.82 -19.93
C LEU A 198 3.24 15.34 -19.48
N ASN A 199 2.18 15.08 -20.24
CA ASN A 199 0.82 15.45 -19.80
C ASN A 199 0.40 14.68 -18.55
N PHE A 200 1.09 13.60 -18.21
CA PHE A 200 0.77 12.72 -17.11
C PHE A 200 1.85 12.72 -16.02
N VAL A 201 2.96 13.45 -16.17
CA VAL A 201 4.17 13.31 -15.34
C VAL A 201 4.67 14.67 -14.88
N ASN A 202 5.34 14.74 -13.73
CA ASN A 202 5.97 15.96 -13.25
C ASN A 202 7.24 16.29 -14.06
N VAL A 203 7.41 17.56 -14.46
CA VAL A 203 8.48 17.98 -15.39
C VAL A 203 9.88 17.81 -14.80
N GLU A 204 10.02 17.85 -13.48
CA GLU A 204 11.31 17.67 -12.79
C GLU A 204 11.82 16.22 -12.85
N GLU A 205 10.94 15.24 -13.03
CA GLU A 205 11.28 13.78 -13.05
C GLU A 205 11.75 13.29 -14.44
N ILE A 206 11.87 14.21 -15.40
CA ILE A 206 12.26 13.95 -16.79
C ILE A 206 13.72 13.54 -16.93
N GLU A 207 14.62 14.18 -16.18
CA GLU A 207 16.05 13.94 -16.29
C GLU A 207 16.41 12.52 -15.87
N ASP A 208 15.71 12.00 -14.86
CA ASP A 208 15.84 10.62 -14.39
C ASP A 208 15.37 9.60 -15.43
N LEU A 209 14.33 9.91 -16.21
CA LEU A 209 13.90 8.99 -17.26
C LEU A 209 14.92 8.94 -18.42
N LYS A 210 15.55 10.07 -18.75
CA LYS A 210 16.61 10.13 -19.78
C LYS A 210 17.84 9.31 -19.36
N THR A 211 18.20 9.34 -18.08
CA THR A 211 19.32 8.56 -17.55
C THR A 211 18.97 7.08 -17.41
N THR A 212 17.72 6.74 -17.07
CA THR A 212 17.27 5.35 -16.90
C THR A 212 17.08 4.62 -18.23
N TYR A 213 16.60 5.31 -19.27
CA TYR A 213 16.42 4.74 -20.62
C TYR A 213 17.26 5.49 -21.67
N PRO A 214 18.59 5.51 -21.55
CA PRO A 214 19.45 6.29 -22.43
C PRO A 214 19.41 5.73 -23.87
N TYR A 215 19.21 4.43 -24.04
CA TYR A 215 19.02 3.81 -25.36
C TYR A 215 17.71 4.21 -26.03
N VAL A 216 16.63 4.36 -25.25
CA VAL A 216 15.34 4.86 -25.78
C VAL A 216 15.54 6.31 -26.22
N PHE A 217 16.16 7.15 -25.38
CA PHE A 217 16.42 8.54 -25.70
C PHE A 217 17.37 8.72 -26.91
N CYS A 218 18.46 7.94 -26.98
CA CYS A 218 19.40 7.97 -28.11
C CYS A 218 18.76 7.48 -29.42
N LYS A 219 17.92 6.44 -29.37
CA LYS A 219 17.18 5.96 -30.56
C LYS A 219 16.17 6.99 -31.04
N ILE A 220 15.51 7.70 -30.11
CA ILE A 220 14.61 8.84 -30.41
C ILE A 220 15.38 9.98 -31.08
N PHE A 221 16.52 10.38 -30.50
CA PHE A 221 17.34 11.47 -31.02
C PHE A 221 17.91 11.16 -32.40
N HIS A 222 18.34 9.92 -32.66
CA HIS A 222 18.80 9.49 -33.98
C HIS A 222 17.67 9.37 -35.01
N LEU A 223 16.48 8.86 -34.64
CA LEU A 223 15.36 8.72 -35.58
C LEU A 223 14.76 10.08 -35.99
N ASN A 224 14.66 11.04 -35.05
CA ASN A 224 14.24 12.42 -35.35
C ASN A 224 15.19 13.15 -36.31
N LYS A 225 16.47 12.75 -36.36
CA LYS A 225 17.48 13.34 -37.27
C LYS A 225 17.50 12.69 -38.66
N VAL A 226 17.00 11.46 -38.79
CA VAL A 226 17.09 10.66 -40.03
C VAL A 226 15.78 10.71 -40.83
N TYR A 227 14.64 10.93 -40.17
CA TYR A 227 13.33 10.96 -40.82
C TYR A 227 12.66 12.32 -40.57
N GLU A 228 12.87 13.28 -41.47
CA GLU A 228 12.15 14.57 -41.50
C GLU A 228 10.67 14.45 -41.95
N ASN A 229 10.13 13.23 -42.10
CA ASN A 229 8.77 13.00 -42.61
C ASN A 229 7.85 12.31 -41.58
N ASP A 230 6.74 12.99 -41.32
CA ASP A 230 5.92 13.05 -40.11
C ASP A 230 4.87 11.94 -39.92
N SER A 231 5.15 10.66 -40.26
CA SER A 231 4.12 9.61 -40.08
C SER A 231 4.61 8.21 -39.70
N PHE A 232 5.92 7.99 -39.59
CA PHE A 232 6.49 6.68 -39.23
C PHE A 232 7.32 6.68 -37.94
N ILE A 233 7.26 7.77 -37.16
CA ILE A 233 7.98 7.92 -35.88
C ILE A 233 6.98 8.02 -34.73
N VAL A 234 6.27 6.94 -34.36
CA VAL A 234 5.37 7.09 -33.18
C VAL A 234 5.17 5.88 -32.26
N ASP A 235 5.32 4.62 -32.69
CA ASP A 235 5.07 3.51 -31.74
C ASP A 235 6.31 3.04 -30.93
N ILE A 236 7.52 3.38 -31.37
CA ILE A 236 8.76 2.78 -30.83
C ILE A 236 9.21 3.42 -29.50
N GLN A 237 8.72 4.63 -29.15
CA GLN A 237 9.35 5.43 -28.08
C GLN A 237 8.89 5.02 -26.67
N MET A 238 7.60 4.73 -26.49
CA MET A 238 7.02 4.45 -25.17
C MET A 238 6.69 2.96 -24.95
N MET A 239 6.76 2.13 -26.00
CA MET A 239 6.49 0.68 -25.87
C MET A 239 7.50 -0.04 -24.96
N TYR A 240 8.71 0.51 -24.80
CA TYR A 240 9.78 -0.09 -23.99
C TYR A 240 9.85 0.43 -22.54
N VAL A 241 8.98 1.36 -22.15
CA VAL A 241 8.94 1.81 -20.75
C VAL A 241 8.35 0.67 -19.93
N ASP A 242 9.13 0.16 -18.98
CA ASP A 242 8.67 -0.90 -18.07
C ASP A 242 7.44 -0.39 -17.31
N LEU A 243 6.43 -1.24 -17.14
CA LEU A 243 5.17 -0.85 -16.49
C LEU A 243 5.41 -0.15 -15.15
N TRP A 244 6.27 -0.72 -14.29
CA TRP A 244 6.55 -0.16 -12.97
C TRP A 244 7.13 1.25 -13.02
N VAL A 245 8.01 1.55 -14.00
CA VAL A 245 8.51 2.92 -14.15
C VAL A 245 7.39 3.84 -14.60
N GLY A 246 6.69 3.48 -15.68
CA GLY A 246 5.68 4.34 -16.28
C GLY A 246 4.57 4.73 -15.30
N ILE A 247 4.15 3.83 -14.42
CA ILE A 247 3.12 4.13 -13.42
C ILE A 247 3.61 5.02 -12.28
N ASN A 248 4.85 4.86 -11.79
CA ASN A 248 5.37 5.68 -10.67
C ASN A 248 5.63 7.14 -11.09
N MET A 249 5.77 7.37 -12.40
CA MET A 249 5.87 8.71 -12.96
C MET A 249 4.51 9.40 -13.14
N GLU A 250 3.41 8.65 -13.15
CA GLU A 250 2.10 9.28 -13.31
C GLU A 250 1.72 10.15 -12.11
N ASN A 251 1.27 11.36 -12.38
CA ASN A 251 0.66 12.25 -11.40
C ASN A 251 -0.53 11.55 -10.73
N PRO A 252 -0.68 11.67 -9.40
CA PRO A 252 -1.82 11.12 -8.70
C PRO A 252 -3.16 11.62 -9.25
N VAL A 253 -4.15 10.72 -9.28
CA VAL A 253 -5.53 11.11 -9.60
C VAL A 253 -6.10 12.06 -8.54
N ARG A 254 -7.08 12.88 -8.91
CA ARG A 254 -7.71 13.82 -7.97
C ARG A 254 -8.31 13.06 -6.78
N GLY A 255 -7.82 13.33 -5.58
CA GLY A 255 -8.29 12.69 -4.35
C GLY A 255 -7.67 11.32 -4.04
N GLY A 256 -6.77 10.82 -4.91
CA GLY A 256 -6.02 9.59 -4.70
C GLY A 256 -4.52 9.86 -4.53
N LEU A 257 -3.78 8.80 -4.19
CA LEU A 257 -2.34 8.85 -3.95
C LEU A 257 -1.49 8.36 -5.13
N ILE A 258 -2.10 7.71 -6.12
CA ILE A 258 -1.40 7.03 -7.22
C ILE A 258 -1.94 7.46 -8.58
N GLY A 259 -1.14 7.24 -9.62
CA GLY A 259 -1.52 7.52 -11.00
C GLY A 259 -2.68 6.67 -11.53
N SER A 260 -3.33 7.17 -12.58
CA SER A 260 -4.49 6.56 -13.25
C SER A 260 -4.30 5.10 -13.69
N THR A 261 -3.13 4.74 -14.24
CA THR A 261 -2.85 3.38 -14.71
C THR A 261 -2.62 2.44 -13.54
N ALA A 262 -1.88 2.86 -12.51
CA ALA A 262 -1.74 2.09 -11.28
C ALA A 262 -3.09 1.88 -10.60
N ALA A 263 -3.88 2.94 -10.46
CA ALA A 263 -5.22 2.91 -9.87
C ALA A 263 -6.14 1.92 -10.60
N CYS A 264 -6.16 1.94 -11.93
CA CYS A 264 -6.93 0.97 -12.73
C CYS A 264 -6.52 -0.49 -12.45
N ILE A 265 -5.23 -0.82 -12.51
CA ILE A 265 -4.74 -2.20 -12.28
C ILE A 265 -5.06 -2.66 -10.85
N ILE A 266 -4.82 -1.79 -9.87
CA ILE A 266 -5.07 -2.05 -8.46
C ILE A 266 -6.57 -2.24 -8.20
N ALA A 267 -7.41 -1.34 -8.69
CA ALA A 267 -8.87 -1.41 -8.52
C ALA A 267 -9.42 -2.70 -9.12
N GLN A 268 -9.00 -3.06 -10.33
CA GLN A 268 -9.46 -4.29 -10.99
C GLN A 268 -9.01 -5.54 -10.24
N GLN A 269 -7.79 -5.57 -9.70
CA GLN A 269 -7.34 -6.69 -8.87
C GLN A 269 -8.14 -6.81 -7.57
N PHE A 270 -8.40 -5.68 -6.89
CA PHE A 270 -9.21 -5.67 -5.67
C PHE A 270 -10.65 -6.10 -5.93
N LEU A 271 -11.25 -5.65 -7.03
CA LEU A 271 -12.55 -6.13 -7.47
C LEU A 271 -12.55 -7.63 -7.68
N LYS A 272 -11.54 -8.15 -8.39
CA LYS A 272 -11.41 -9.57 -8.67
C LYS A 272 -11.37 -10.41 -7.39
N ILE A 273 -10.53 -10.05 -6.42
CA ILE A 273 -10.46 -10.81 -5.16
C ILE A 273 -11.73 -10.64 -4.31
N LYS A 274 -12.37 -9.47 -4.33
CA LYS A 274 -13.65 -9.24 -3.65
C LYS A 274 -14.75 -10.17 -4.17
N VAL A 275 -15.01 -10.14 -5.49
CA VAL A 275 -16.13 -10.93 -6.06
C VAL A 275 -15.83 -12.42 -6.13
N ALA A 276 -14.56 -12.81 -6.31
CA ALA A 276 -14.16 -14.21 -6.42
C ALA A 276 -13.85 -14.88 -5.08
N ASP A 277 -13.89 -14.14 -3.97
CA ASP A 277 -13.80 -14.73 -2.64
C ASP A 277 -15.20 -15.10 -2.13
N ARG A 278 -15.46 -16.41 -2.03
CA ARG A 278 -16.72 -16.93 -1.50
C ARG A 278 -17.01 -16.46 -0.08
N PHE A 279 -15.97 -16.14 0.68
CA PHE A 279 -16.06 -15.73 2.09
C PHE A 279 -15.89 -14.22 2.30
N TYR A 280 -15.87 -13.42 1.23
CA TYR A 280 -15.83 -11.98 1.37
C TYR A 280 -17.00 -11.50 2.24
N TYR A 281 -16.70 -10.73 3.30
CA TYR A 281 -17.59 -10.52 4.44
C TYR A 281 -18.92 -9.81 4.10
N GLU A 282 -18.99 -9.08 2.98
CA GLU A 282 -20.24 -8.46 2.54
C GLU A 282 -21.11 -9.36 1.65
N HIS A 283 -20.64 -10.55 1.26
CA HIS A 283 -21.41 -11.47 0.43
C HIS A 283 -22.63 -12.02 1.19
N PRO A 284 -23.80 -12.11 0.53
CA PRO A 284 -25.00 -12.68 1.12
C PRO A 284 -24.76 -14.08 1.67
N GLY A 285 -25.15 -14.30 2.93
CA GLY A 285 -25.02 -15.59 3.60
C GLY A 285 -23.68 -15.81 4.32
N VAL A 286 -22.69 -14.92 4.19
CA VAL A 286 -21.47 -14.95 5.01
C VAL A 286 -21.75 -14.42 6.42
N PHE A 287 -22.34 -13.22 6.50
CA PHE A 287 -22.83 -12.63 7.75
C PHE A 287 -24.31 -12.26 7.65
N THR A 288 -25.00 -12.27 8.78
CA THR A 288 -26.36 -11.71 8.89
C THR A 288 -26.32 -10.18 8.73
N PRO A 289 -27.43 -9.52 8.34
CA PRO A 289 -27.49 -8.06 8.28
C PRO A 289 -27.15 -7.37 9.61
N GLU A 290 -27.47 -7.99 10.74
CA GLU A 290 -27.14 -7.51 12.09
C GLU A 290 -25.63 -7.56 12.34
N GLN A 291 -24.99 -8.70 12.04
CA GLN A 291 -23.54 -8.87 12.15
C GLN A 291 -22.80 -7.90 11.23
N LEU A 292 -23.24 -7.75 9.98
CA LEU A 292 -22.63 -6.83 9.02
C LEU A 292 -22.75 -5.38 9.48
N ARG A 293 -23.88 -4.98 10.09
CA ARG A 293 -24.02 -3.66 10.71
C ARG A 293 -23.05 -3.45 11.86
N SER A 294 -22.89 -4.44 12.74
CA SER A 294 -21.91 -4.38 13.83
C SER A 294 -20.49 -4.19 13.27
N ILE A 295 -20.08 -5.09 12.34
CA ILE A 295 -18.79 -5.04 11.65
C ILE A 295 -18.58 -3.66 11.03
N LYS A 296 -19.55 -3.13 10.27
CA LYS A 296 -19.46 -1.84 9.55
C LYS A 296 -19.50 -0.59 10.44
N SER A 297 -20.03 -0.69 11.65
CA SER A 297 -20.12 0.44 12.56
C SER A 297 -18.85 0.67 13.37
N TYR A 298 -18.00 -0.36 13.52
CA TYR A 298 -16.81 -0.26 14.37
C TYR A 298 -15.71 0.59 13.72
N PRO A 299 -15.22 1.65 14.39
CA PRO A 299 -14.17 2.49 13.82
C PRO A 299 -12.80 1.79 13.86
N ILE A 300 -12.01 1.90 12.79
CA ILE A 300 -10.61 1.42 12.75
C ILE A 300 -9.75 2.05 13.85
N ARG A 301 -10.02 3.30 14.23
CA ARG A 301 -9.43 3.95 15.41
C ARG A 301 -9.62 3.11 16.67
N CYS A 302 -10.84 2.64 16.90
CA CYS A 302 -11.17 1.87 18.10
C CYS A 302 -10.57 0.48 18.08
N PHE A 303 -10.48 -0.14 16.89
CA PHE A 303 -9.68 -1.35 16.72
C PHE A 303 -8.23 -1.12 17.17
N MET A 304 -7.55 -0.11 16.62
CA MET A 304 -6.16 0.20 16.97
C MET A 304 -5.97 0.56 18.45
N CYS A 305 -6.90 1.32 19.05
CA CYS A 305 -6.89 1.63 20.49
C CYS A 305 -7.00 0.38 21.38
N THR A 306 -7.65 -0.68 20.90
CA THR A 306 -7.80 -1.94 21.65
C THR A 306 -6.65 -2.93 21.43
N THR A 307 -5.82 -2.70 20.41
CA THR A 307 -4.74 -3.63 20.02
C THR A 307 -3.34 -3.12 20.29
N ILE A 308 -3.19 -1.84 20.64
CA ILE A 308 -1.89 -1.17 20.82
C ILE A 308 -1.96 -0.36 22.12
N GLU A 309 -0.87 -0.30 22.89
CA GLU A 309 -0.78 0.61 24.04
C GLU A 309 -0.75 2.07 23.57
N ILE A 310 -1.92 2.70 23.43
CA ILE A 310 -2.06 4.06 22.94
C ILE A 310 -3.21 4.79 23.63
N GLN A 311 -3.00 6.06 23.98
CA GLN A 311 -3.98 6.86 24.72
C GLN A 311 -4.82 7.75 23.82
N LEU A 312 -4.21 8.26 22.75
CA LEU A 312 -4.82 9.17 21.79
C LEU A 312 -4.73 8.55 20.40
N MET A 313 -5.77 8.68 19.59
CA MET A 313 -5.75 8.21 18.21
C MET A 313 -6.64 9.11 17.37
N GLN A 314 -6.20 9.45 16.17
CA GLN A 314 -7.01 10.20 15.22
C GLN A 314 -8.21 9.39 14.72
N PRO A 315 -9.34 10.02 14.34
CA PRO A 315 -10.51 9.35 13.79
C PRO A 315 -10.20 8.40 12.63
N ASN A 316 -9.31 8.81 11.71
CA ASN A 316 -8.78 7.98 10.64
C ASN A 316 -7.26 7.77 10.84
N PRO A 317 -6.82 6.61 11.36
CA PRO A 317 -5.41 6.28 11.59
C PRO A 317 -4.54 6.28 10.33
N LEU A 318 -5.16 6.26 9.15
CA LEU A 318 -4.49 6.21 7.85
C LEU A 318 -4.20 7.61 7.29
N LEU A 319 -4.68 8.64 7.99
CA LEU A 319 -4.36 10.03 7.74
C LEU A 319 -3.60 10.59 8.93
N PRO A 320 -2.67 11.53 8.71
CA PRO A 320 -1.93 12.15 9.80
C PRO A 320 -2.87 13.00 10.68
N PRO A 321 -2.55 13.21 11.97
CA PRO A 321 -3.33 14.07 12.86
C PRO A 321 -3.49 15.53 12.41
N SER A 322 -2.55 15.99 11.58
CA SER A 322 -2.54 17.32 10.97
C SER A 322 -3.58 17.50 9.87
N HIS A 323 -4.14 16.41 9.34
CA HIS A 323 -5.17 16.48 8.31
C HIS A 323 -6.42 17.18 8.88
N PRO A 324 -7.05 18.11 8.13
CA PRO A 324 -8.26 18.80 8.59
C PRO A 324 -9.32 17.82 9.08
N GLY A 325 -9.85 18.06 10.30
CA GLY A 325 -10.87 17.21 10.92
C GLY A 325 -10.35 15.88 11.50
N ASN A 326 -9.04 15.62 11.48
CA ASN A 326 -8.44 14.37 11.93
C ASN A 326 -7.61 14.51 13.21
N SER A 327 -7.92 15.51 14.05
CA SER A 327 -7.23 15.69 15.33
C SER A 327 -7.48 14.52 16.28
N GLN A 328 -6.47 14.20 17.08
CA GLN A 328 -6.50 13.03 17.97
C GLN A 328 -7.62 13.11 19.01
N LEU A 329 -8.22 11.97 19.30
CA LEU A 329 -9.26 11.78 20.31
C LEU A 329 -8.79 10.74 21.32
N SER A 330 -9.31 10.80 22.56
CA SER A 330 -9.01 9.77 23.56
C SER A 330 -9.55 8.40 23.11
N CYS A 331 -8.73 7.37 23.33
CA CYS A 331 -9.12 5.98 23.17
C CYS A 331 -10.20 5.57 24.17
N ASP A 332 -10.37 6.27 25.30
CA ASP A 332 -11.44 6.01 26.27
C ASP A 332 -12.84 6.28 25.70
N GLN A 333 -12.92 7.04 24.61
CA GLN A 333 -14.17 7.29 23.89
C GLN A 333 -14.56 6.11 22.98
N CYS A 334 -13.72 5.09 22.84
CA CYS A 334 -14.02 3.91 22.05
C CYS A 334 -14.87 2.92 22.84
N GLN A 335 -16.02 2.58 22.27
CA GLN A 335 -16.85 1.50 22.78
C GLN A 335 -16.24 0.16 22.37
N GLN A 336 -16.50 -0.88 23.16
CA GLN A 336 -16.18 -2.24 22.76
C GLN A 336 -17.01 -2.64 21.52
N PHE A 337 -16.47 -3.55 20.74
CA PHE A 337 -17.16 -4.09 19.58
C PHE A 337 -18.41 -4.85 19.98
N ASP A 338 -19.51 -4.62 19.25
CA ASP A 338 -20.81 -5.17 19.60
C ASP A 338 -20.95 -6.61 19.10
N LEU A 339 -20.72 -7.58 19.98
CA LEU A 339 -20.82 -9.00 19.68
C LEU A 339 -22.23 -9.59 19.83
N ARG A 340 -23.25 -8.80 20.18
CA ARG A 340 -24.62 -9.32 20.46
C ARG A 340 -25.32 -9.95 19.25
N ALA A 341 -24.82 -9.70 18.04
CA ALA A 341 -25.37 -10.24 16.80
C ALA A 341 -24.86 -11.65 16.45
N TRP A 342 -23.96 -12.23 17.25
CA TRP A 342 -23.46 -13.61 17.12
C TRP A 342 -24.11 -14.54 18.12
#